data_AF-A0A7X7H1H5-F1
#
_entry.id   AF-A0A7X7H1H5-F1
#
_cell.length_a   1.000
_cell.length_b   1.000
_cell.length_c   1.000
_cell.angle_alpha   90.00
_cell.angle_beta   90.00
_cell.angle_gamma   90.00
#
_symmetry.space_group_name_H-M   'P 1'
#
loop_
_entity.id
_entity.type
_entity.pdbx_description
1 polymer ?
#
loop_
_entity_poly.entity_id
_entity_poly.type
_entity_poly.pdbx_seq_one_letter_code
_entity_poly.pdbx_strand_id
1 'polypeptide(L)'
;MDKQSFDNNWHSIDTEEALKLQGVSEEGLTSALAKERLAETGPNSLEVEEASGPLIMLLNQVQNPLIYLLAGAAALSLFVGHAIDAAVIAGIIVLNTLLGFFQEWRA
;
A
#
# COMPACT_ATOMS: atom_id res chain seq x y z
N MET A 1 -7.50 -22.08 2.60
CA MET A 1 -6.04 -21.93 2.83
C MET A 1 -5.83 -21.97 4.33
N ASP A 2 -5.52 -23.16 4.83
CA ASP A 2 -5.29 -23.40 6.26
C ASP A 2 -4.02 -22.69 6.71
N LYS A 3 -4.15 -21.77 7.65
CA LYS A 3 -3.02 -21.18 8.38
C LYS A 3 -2.45 -22.25 9.30
N GLN A 4 -1.52 -23.06 8.80
CA GLN A 4 -0.70 -23.91 9.66
C GLN A 4 0.06 -22.99 10.63
N SER A 5 -0.21 -23.19 11.92
CA SER A 5 0.50 -22.59 13.04
C SER A 5 1.97 -22.99 12.97
N PHE A 6 2.86 -22.07 12.60
CA PHE A 6 4.29 -22.23 12.85
C PHE A 6 4.49 -22.27 14.38
N ASP A 7 4.90 -23.40 14.94
CA ASP A 7 5.45 -23.42 16.30
C ASP A 7 6.67 -22.47 16.32
N ASN A 8 6.49 -21.34 16.99
CA ASN A 8 7.06 -20.04 16.61
C ASN A 8 8.49 -19.77 17.12
N ASN A 9 9.31 -20.82 17.25
CA ASN A 9 10.64 -20.75 17.86
C ASN A 9 11.77 -20.93 16.83
N TRP A 10 11.52 -20.64 15.55
CA TRP A 10 12.52 -20.71 14.47
C TRP A 10 13.78 -19.87 14.77
N HIS A 11 13.65 -18.83 15.60
CA HIS A 11 14.74 -17.94 15.97
C HIS A 11 15.56 -18.45 17.16
N SER A 12 15.13 -19.52 17.84
CA SER A 12 15.76 -20.07 19.04
C SER A 12 16.28 -21.50 18.86
N ILE A 13 16.20 -22.07 17.65
CA ILE A 13 16.84 -23.35 17.32
C ILE A 13 18.34 -23.15 17.09
N ASP A 14 19.11 -24.22 17.32
CA ASP A 14 20.54 -24.18 17.06
C ASP A 14 20.84 -24.09 15.55
N THR A 15 22.01 -23.56 15.21
CA THR A 15 22.51 -23.47 13.82
C THR A 15 22.54 -24.82 13.11
N GLU A 16 22.95 -25.90 13.76
CA GLU A 16 23.00 -27.24 13.16
C GLU A 16 21.59 -27.75 12.84
N GLU A 17 20.64 -27.49 13.74
CA GLU A 17 19.25 -27.83 13.56
C GLU A 17 18.61 -27.02 12.43
N ALA A 18 18.89 -25.71 12.34
CA ALA A 18 18.43 -24.84 11.27
C ALA A 18 18.94 -25.30 9.89
N LEU A 19 20.23 -25.63 9.79
CA LEU A 19 20.85 -26.13 8.55
C LEU A 19 20.23 -27.46 8.11
N LYS A 20 20.00 -28.37 9.06
CA LYS A 20 19.33 -29.65 8.81
C LYS A 20 17.88 -29.47 8.34
N LEU A 21 17.13 -28.56 8.98
CA LEU A 21 15.73 -28.28 8.64
C LEU A 21 15.59 -27.66 7.25
N GLN A 22 16.57 -26.83 6.87
CA GLN A 22 16.66 -26.23 5.54
C GLN A 22 17.34 -27.14 4.50
N GLY A 23 17.92 -28.28 4.90
CA GLY A 23 18.67 -29.17 4.01
C GLY A 23 19.88 -28.50 3.36
N VAL A 24 20.55 -27.60 4.07
CA VAL A 24 21.73 -26.82 3.60
C VAL A 24 22.92 -27.13 4.50
N SER A 25 24.14 -27.00 3.99
CA SER A 25 25.37 -27.12 4.79
C SER A 25 25.95 -25.75 5.14
N GLU A 26 27.00 -25.72 5.96
CA GLU A 26 27.69 -24.47 6.31
C GLU A 26 28.32 -23.77 5.10
N GLU A 27 28.63 -24.52 4.04
CA GLU A 27 29.13 -24.00 2.76
C GLU A 27 28.03 -23.36 1.90
N GLY A 28 26.76 -23.45 2.32
CA GLY A 28 25.62 -22.84 1.66
C GLY A 28 24.94 -23.71 0.61
N LEU A 29 24.10 -23.08 -0.22
CA LEU A 29 23.34 -23.77 -1.27
C LEU A 29 24.17 -23.97 -2.54
N THR A 30 23.98 -25.11 -3.20
CA THR A 30 24.49 -25.31 -4.56
C THR A 30 23.70 -24.47 -5.55
N SER A 31 24.32 -24.11 -6.67
CA SER A 31 23.65 -23.34 -7.73
C SER A 31 22.39 -24.03 -8.28
N ALA A 32 22.37 -25.37 -8.30
CA ALA A 32 21.20 -26.14 -8.71
C ALA A 32 20.02 -25.98 -7.74
N LEU A 33 20.25 -26.21 -6.44
CA LEU A 33 19.24 -26.04 -5.40
C LEU A 33 18.75 -24.61 -5.27
N ALA A 34 19.65 -23.63 -5.41
CA ALA A 34 19.29 -22.22 -5.39
C ALA A 34 18.34 -21.87 -6.55
N LYS A 35 18.59 -22.41 -7.75
CA LYS A 35 17.75 -22.18 -8.93
C LYS A 35 16.39 -22.88 -8.82
N GLU A 36 16.37 -24.09 -8.26
CA GLU A 36 15.13 -24.82 -7.97
C GLU A 36 14.25 -24.04 -6.99
N ARG A 37 14.80 -23.61 -5.86
CA ARG A 37 14.07 -22.79 -4.88
C ARG A 37 13.59 -21.47 -5.47
N LEU A 38 14.42 -20.79 -6.27
CA LEU A 38 14.00 -19.56 -6.92
C LEU A 38 12.80 -19.76 -7.86
N ALA A 39 12.72 -20.92 -8.52
CA ALA A 39 11.60 -21.25 -9.40
C ALA A 39 10.31 -21.59 -8.61
N GLU A 40 10.44 -22.16 -7.41
CA GLU A 40 9.31 -22.51 -6.54
C GLU A 40 8.76 -21.30 -5.76
N THR A 41 9.64 -20.54 -5.13
CA THR A 41 9.24 -19.44 -4.23
C THR A 41 9.17 -18.09 -4.94
N GLY A 42 9.73 -17.99 -6.14
CA GLY A 42 9.89 -16.74 -6.85
C GLY A 42 11.03 -15.87 -6.29
N PRO A 43 11.30 -14.73 -6.94
CA PRO A 43 12.29 -13.78 -6.45
C PRO A 43 11.87 -13.21 -5.09
N ASN A 44 12.83 -13.03 -4.19
CA ASN A 44 12.64 -12.29 -2.94
C ASN A 44 12.57 -10.78 -3.21
N SER A 45 11.58 -10.37 -3.99
CA SER A 45 11.28 -8.99 -4.33
C SER A 45 9.81 -8.75 -4.06
N LEU A 46 9.50 -7.70 -3.31
CA LEU A 46 8.14 -7.23 -3.17
C LEU A 46 7.69 -6.70 -4.54
N GLU A 47 6.52 -7.14 -5.00
CA GLU A 47 5.84 -6.48 -6.10
C GLU A 47 5.59 -5.03 -5.67
N VAL A 48 6.27 -4.11 -6.33
CA VAL A 48 5.95 -2.69 -6.22
C VAL A 48 4.61 -2.54 -6.93
N GLU A 49 3.54 -2.28 -6.18
CA GLU A 49 2.29 -1.83 -6.78
C GLU A 49 2.64 -0.69 -7.74
N GLU A 50 2.29 -0.84 -9.02
CA GLU A 50 2.50 0.22 -9.99
C GLU A 50 1.91 1.50 -9.41
N ALA A 51 2.74 2.54 -9.25
CA ALA A 51 2.31 3.82 -8.74
C ALA A 51 1.04 4.22 -9.50
N SER A 52 -0.08 4.24 -8.79
CA SER A 52 -1.38 4.52 -9.39
C SER A 52 -1.25 5.82 -10.16
N GLY A 53 -1.46 5.78 -11.48
CA GLY A 53 -1.20 6.92 -12.34
C GLY A 53 -1.91 8.20 -11.85
N PRO A 54 -1.43 9.39 -12.22
CA PRO A 54 -1.89 10.67 -11.64
C PRO A 54 -3.40 10.88 -11.70
N LEU A 55 -4.07 10.33 -12.72
CA LEU A 55 -5.54 10.33 -12.85
C LEU A 55 -6.25 9.44 -11.83
N ILE A 56 -5.70 8.25 -11.53
CA ILE A 56 -6.25 7.30 -10.56
C ILE A 56 -6.14 7.88 -9.15
N MET A 57 -5.03 8.55 -8.85
CA MET A 57 -4.83 9.25 -7.59
C MET A 57 -5.89 10.35 -7.35
N LEU A 58 -6.17 11.15 -8.38
CA LEU A 58 -7.20 12.17 -8.32
C LEU A 58 -8.59 11.57 -8.13
N LEU A 59 -8.90 10.47 -8.81
CA LEU A 59 -10.17 9.76 -8.66
C LEU A 59 -10.35 9.15 -7.26
N ASN A 60 -9.29 8.59 -6.68
CA ASN A 60 -9.30 8.07 -5.31
C ASN A 60 -9.59 9.18 -4.28
N GLN A 61 -9.10 10.40 -4.53
CA GLN A 61 -9.39 11.53 -3.66
C GLN A 61 -10.90 11.83 -3.62
N VAL A 62 -11.58 11.78 -4.77
CA VAL A 62 -13.03 12.01 -4.89
C VAL A 62 -13.85 10.91 -4.18
N GLN A 63 -13.31 9.70 -4.06
CA GLN A 63 -13.95 8.60 -3.34
C GLN A 63 -13.92 8.73 -1.81
N ASN A 64 -13.26 9.76 -1.27
CA ASN A 64 -13.19 9.98 0.16
C ASN A 64 -14.57 10.41 0.73
N PRO A 65 -15.13 9.70 1.73
CA PRO A 65 -16.40 10.06 2.38
C PRO A 65 -16.48 11.51 2.86
N LEU A 66 -15.35 12.09 3.30
CA LEU A 66 -15.28 13.48 3.72
C LEU A 66 -15.49 14.46 2.56
N ILE A 67 -15.01 14.14 1.36
CA ILE A 67 -15.24 14.99 0.17
C ILE A 67 -16.73 15.00 -0.19
N TYR A 68 -17.42 13.87 -0.12
CA TYR A 68 -18.87 13.84 -0.33
C TYR A 68 -19.62 14.68 0.70
N LEU A 69 -19.20 14.65 1.97
CA LEU A 69 -19.79 15.47 3.02
C LEU A 69 -19.59 16.97 2.74
N LEU A 70 -18.38 17.39 2.39
CA LEU A 70 -18.06 18.79 2.07
C LEU A 70 -18.77 19.25 0.79
N ALA A 71 -18.84 18.41 -0.24
CA ALA A 71 -19.58 18.69 -1.46
C ALA A 71 -21.08 18.89 -1.18
N GLY A 72 -21.66 18.04 -0.32
CA GLY A 72 -23.04 18.20 0.16
C GLY A 72 -23.25 19.51 0.92
N ALA A 73 -22.32 19.88 1.80
CA ALA A 73 -22.36 21.15 2.52
C ALA A 73 -22.26 22.37 1.57
N ALA A 74 -21.38 22.32 0.57
CA ALA A 74 -21.27 23.37 -0.44
C ALA A 74 -22.56 23.50 -1.27
N ALA A 75 -23.17 22.38 -1.67
CA ALA A 75 -24.43 22.39 -2.41
C ALA A 75 -25.60 22.96 -1.58
N LEU A 76 -25.69 22.58 -0.30
CA LEU A 76 -26.67 23.14 0.64
C LEU A 76 -26.46 24.65 0.83
N SER A 77 -25.21 25.08 0.99
CA SER A 77 -24.85 26.49 1.14
C SER A 77 -25.26 27.33 -0.08
N LEU A 78 -25.02 26.82 -1.30
CA LEU A 78 -25.51 27.44 -2.54
C LEU A 78 -27.03 27.51 -2.58
N PHE A 79 -27.72 26.44 -2.18
CA PHE A 79 -29.17 26.38 -2.17
C PHE A 79 -29.79 27.42 -1.24
N VAL A 80 -29.16 27.68 -0.09
CA VAL A 80 -29.60 28.71 0.88
C VAL A 80 -29.23 30.13 0.41
N GLY A 81 -28.43 30.27 -0.65
CA GLY A 81 -28.01 31.56 -1.21
C GLY A 81 -26.68 32.10 -0.64
N HIS A 82 -25.97 31.30 0.15
CA HIS A 82 -24.65 31.64 0.70
C HIS A 82 -23.53 31.29 -0.29
N ALA A 83 -23.47 32.01 -1.41
CA ALA A 83 -22.49 31.73 -2.47
C ALA A 83 -21.02 31.84 -2.02
N ILE A 84 -20.73 32.73 -1.07
CA ILE A 84 -19.36 32.91 -0.53
C ILE A 84 -18.95 31.68 0.27
N ASP A 85 -19.81 31.20 1.17
CA ASP A 85 -19.50 30.04 2.01
C ASP A 85 -19.29 28.78 1.16
N ALA A 86 -20.15 28.57 0.17
CA ALA A 86 -19.97 27.48 -0.80
C ALA A 86 -18.65 27.58 -1.57
N ALA A 87 -18.26 28.80 -2.01
CA ALA A 87 -17.00 29.02 -2.70
C ALA A 87 -15.79 28.73 -1.81
N VAL A 88 -15.86 29.07 -0.51
CA VAL A 88 -14.81 28.73 0.47
C VAL A 88 -14.68 27.22 0.63
N ILE A 89 -15.79 26.50 0.80
CA ILE A 89 -15.78 25.02 0.93
C ILE A 89 -15.20 24.37 -0.33
N ALA A 90 -15.62 24.82 -1.51
CA ALA A 90 -15.09 24.33 -2.78
C ALA A 90 -13.58 24.60 -2.90
N GLY A 91 -13.12 25.78 -2.50
CA GLY A 91 -11.70 26.13 -2.47
C GLY A 91 -10.88 25.21 -1.56
N ILE A 92 -11.40 24.85 -0.38
CA ILE A 92 -10.75 23.91 0.54
C ILE A 92 -10.63 22.51 -0.08
N ILE A 93 -11.69 22.01 -0.74
CA ILE A 93 -11.65 20.71 -1.42
C ILE A 93 -10.57 20.70 -2.51
N VAL A 94 -10.53 21.74 -3.35
CA VAL A 94 -9.54 21.87 -4.43
C VAL A 94 -8.13 21.93 -3.85
N LEU A 95 -7.90 22.75 -2.83
CA LEU A 95 -6.60 22.90 -2.19
C LEU A 95 -6.10 21.57 -1.60
N ASN A 96 -6.94 20.87 -0.83
CA ASN A 96 -6.58 19.58 -0.24
C ASN A 96 -6.27 18.53 -1.31
N THR A 97 -7.04 18.53 -2.41
CA THR A 97 -6.82 17.62 -3.53
C THR A 97 -5.49 17.87 -4.22
N LEU A 98 -5.17 19.15 -4.48
CA LEU A 98 -3.89 19.53 -5.11
C LEU A 98 -2.70 19.23 -4.19
N LEU A 99 -2.81 19.52 -2.89
CA LEU A 99 -1.75 19.24 -1.92
C LEU A 99 -1.48 17.74 -1.81
N GLY A 100 -2.52 16.91 -1.70
CA GLY A 100 -2.38 15.45 -1.69
C GLY A 100 -1.72 14.95 -2.97
N PHE A 101 -2.19 15.41 -4.13
CA PHE A 101 -1.59 15.07 -5.42
C PHE A 101 -0.09 15.41 -5.51
N PHE A 102 0.30 16.61 -5.08
CA PHE A 102 1.71 17.03 -5.09
C PHE A 102 2.57 16.29 -4.05
N GLN A 103 2.01 15.92 -2.90
CA GLN A 103 2.72 15.14 -1.89
C GLN A 103 3.10 13.77 -2.43
N GLU A 104 2.16 13.10 -3.10
CA GLU A 104 2.36 11.75 -3.59
C GLU A 104 3.06 11.67 -4.95
N TRP A 105 2.96 12.71 -5.78
CA TRP A 105 3.81 12.81 -6.97
C TRP A 105 5.31 12.98 -6.63
N ARG A 106 5.63 13.50 -5.44
CA ARG A 106 7.01 13.73 -4.98
C ARG A 106 7.56 12.57 -4.14
N ALA A 107 6.71 11.69 -3.61
CA ALA A 107 7.10 10.53 -2.81
C ALA A 107 7.62 9.41 -3.70
#